data_AF-A0A2G2HK22-F1
#
_entry.id   AF-A0A2G2HK22-F1
#
_cell.length_a   1.000
_cell.length_b   1.000
_cell.length_c   1.000
_cell.angle_alpha   90.00
_cell.angle_beta   90.00
_cell.angle_gamma   90.00
#
_symmetry.space_group_name_H-M   'P 1'
#
loop_
_entity.id
_entity.type
_entity.pdbx_description
1 polymer ?
#
loop_
_entity_poly.entity_id
_entity_poly.type
_entity_poly.pdbx_seq_one_letter_code
_entity_poly.pdbx_strand_id
1 'polypeptide(L)'
;MAFYIKLNMNKKYFLPIFFTIFIFSQSSFSQTVGVLRNDSGSYNGYTILAPVRSTETYLINNCGQVVNQWSSAYTTGASVYLLENGNLLRTCKIDNADISFGGVGGRIELYDWDSNLIWEYNYSSPTFSQHHDIFPLNNGNILMLAVTTMDMNEAIQSGRDPSKLEDGKLYNEQIVELEPIGSNQANIVWEWNIKDHLIQDFDASKDNFGVIADNPQLLNINFLMTSTTDANWLHVNSIQYNEDLDQIVLSTRHLSEIYIIDHSTTTAEAATDSGGTYGKGGDLLYRWGNKEAYNKGTSTDRTLYAQH
;
A
#
# COMPACT_ATOMS: atom_id res chain seq x y z
N MET A 1 -14.20 -87.85 38.55
CA MET A 1 -14.01 -87.53 39.99
C MET A 1 -12.55 -87.09 40.15
N ALA A 2 -12.33 -85.98 40.85
CA ALA A 2 -11.10 -85.18 40.86
C ALA A 2 -9.92 -85.80 41.65
N PHE A 3 -8.78 -85.06 41.66
CA PHE A 3 -7.52 -85.19 42.41
C PHE A 3 -6.40 -86.03 41.75
N TYR A 4 -5.10 -85.69 41.76
CA TYR A 4 -4.28 -84.51 42.10
C TYR A 4 -2.80 -84.85 41.71
N ILE A 5 -1.98 -83.85 41.36
CA ILE A 5 -0.53 -83.72 41.69
C ILE A 5 0.45 -84.78 41.11
N LYS A 6 1.58 -84.46 40.45
CA LYS A 6 2.79 -83.82 41.03
C LYS A 6 3.80 -83.44 39.94
N LEU A 7 4.44 -82.29 40.13
CA LEU A 7 5.56 -81.74 39.37
C LEU A 7 6.80 -82.64 39.40
N ASN A 8 7.66 -82.55 38.36
CA ASN A 8 9.06 -82.18 38.64
C ASN A 8 9.80 -81.49 37.47
N MET A 9 10.20 -80.25 37.78
CA MET A 9 11.38 -79.46 37.37
C MET A 9 11.80 -79.34 35.89
N ASN A 10 11.42 -78.19 35.34
CA ASN A 10 11.84 -77.63 34.05
C ASN A 10 13.33 -77.24 34.00
N LYS A 11 13.94 -77.53 32.86
CA LYS A 11 15.23 -76.99 32.41
C LYS A 11 15.12 -75.47 32.20
N LYS A 12 16.18 -74.76 32.58
CA LYS A 12 16.37 -73.32 32.37
C LYS A 12 16.46 -73.02 30.87
N TYR A 13 15.56 -72.20 30.35
CA TYR A 13 15.69 -71.58 29.04
C TYR A 13 16.01 -70.10 29.23
N PHE A 14 17.20 -69.69 28.81
CA PHE A 14 17.59 -68.29 28.67
C PHE A 14 16.85 -67.71 27.46
N LEU A 15 15.93 -66.77 27.69
CA LEU A 15 15.28 -66.01 26.64
C LEU A 15 16.03 -64.68 26.49
N PRO A 16 16.66 -64.37 25.35
CA PRO A 16 17.27 -63.07 25.15
C PRO A 16 16.15 -62.05 24.92
N ILE A 17 15.99 -61.11 25.85
CA ILE A 17 15.12 -59.95 25.68
C ILE A 17 15.85 -59.00 24.71
N PHE A 18 15.43 -59.00 23.45
CA PHE A 18 15.85 -57.97 22.49
C PHE A 18 15.17 -56.65 22.88
N PHE A 19 15.94 -55.74 23.48
CA PHE A 19 15.51 -54.36 23.71
C PHE A 19 15.66 -53.61 22.39
N THR A 20 14.59 -53.52 21.60
CA THR A 20 14.58 -52.69 20.40
C THR A 20 14.56 -51.23 20.83
N ILE A 21 15.72 -50.60 20.88
CA ILE A 21 15.85 -49.15 21.07
C ILE A 21 15.31 -48.50 19.78
N PHE A 22 14.10 -47.96 19.83
CA PHE A 22 13.62 -47.02 18.82
C PHE A 22 14.42 -45.72 18.98
N ILE A 23 15.48 -45.58 18.18
CA ILE A 23 16.15 -44.30 18.00
C ILE A 23 15.18 -43.43 17.20
N PHE A 24 14.42 -42.59 17.91
CA PHE A 24 13.75 -41.46 17.26
C PHE A 24 14.83 -40.50 16.81
N SER A 25 15.22 -40.61 15.54
CA SER A 25 15.98 -39.57 14.85
C SER A 25 15.10 -38.32 14.82
N GLN A 26 15.31 -37.39 15.74
CA GLN A 26 14.78 -36.04 15.56
C GLN A 26 15.61 -35.39 14.46
N SER A 27 15.09 -35.47 13.24
CA SER A 27 15.57 -34.67 12.12
C SER A 27 15.29 -33.22 12.45
N SER A 28 16.26 -32.50 13.01
CA SER A 28 16.22 -31.04 13.08
C SER A 28 16.35 -30.52 11.65
N PHE A 29 15.22 -30.37 10.96
CA PHE A 29 15.18 -29.60 9.73
C PHE A 29 15.48 -28.14 10.11
N SER A 30 16.65 -27.65 9.73
CA SER A 30 16.88 -26.20 9.72
C SER A 30 15.97 -25.63 8.65
N GLN A 31 14.92 -24.91 9.06
CA GLN A 31 14.06 -24.20 8.12
C GLN A 31 14.87 -23.07 7.50
N THR A 32 15.34 -23.26 6.27
CA THR A 32 16.14 -22.27 5.54
C THR A 32 15.29 -21.26 4.76
N VAL A 33 13.99 -21.52 4.62
CA VAL A 33 13.00 -20.68 3.93
C VAL A 33 11.62 -20.75 4.60
N GLY A 34 10.84 -19.68 4.57
CA GLY A 34 9.50 -19.60 5.19
C GLY A 34 9.52 -19.01 6.61
N VAL A 35 8.53 -19.38 7.45
CA VAL A 35 8.39 -18.84 8.81
C VAL A 35 9.52 -19.35 9.70
N LEU A 36 10.38 -18.44 10.16
CA LEU A 36 11.52 -18.76 11.03
C LEU A 36 11.17 -18.67 12.52
N ARG A 37 10.11 -17.95 12.88
CA ARG A 37 9.69 -17.70 14.27
C ARG A 37 8.17 -17.59 14.35
N ASN A 38 7.58 -18.40 15.22
CA ASN A 38 6.18 -18.37 15.61
C ASN A 38 6.13 -18.67 17.11
N ASP A 39 5.85 -17.65 17.93
CA ASP A 39 5.88 -17.76 19.39
C ASP A 39 4.64 -17.10 20.02
N SER A 40 4.61 -16.98 21.35
CA SER A 40 3.45 -16.42 22.07
C SER A 40 3.15 -14.94 21.75
N GLY A 41 4.07 -14.22 21.10
CA GLY A 41 3.85 -12.87 20.59
C GLY A 41 3.26 -12.84 19.18
N SER A 42 3.20 -13.98 18.49
CA SER A 42 2.59 -14.09 17.18
C SER A 42 1.07 -14.12 17.29
N TYR A 43 0.38 -13.30 16.49
CA TYR A 43 -1.07 -13.40 16.33
C TYR A 43 -1.42 -14.73 15.68
N ASN A 44 -2.49 -15.39 16.15
CA ASN A 44 -2.99 -16.60 15.52
C ASN A 44 -3.84 -16.24 14.29
N GLY A 45 -3.19 -16.07 13.14
CA GLY A 45 -3.84 -15.61 11.92
C GLY A 45 -3.15 -16.09 10.65
N TYR A 46 -3.48 -15.44 9.54
CA TYR A 46 -2.88 -15.68 8.24
C TYR A 46 -2.09 -14.44 7.79
N THR A 47 -1.06 -14.68 6.99
CA THR A 47 -0.25 -13.63 6.37
C THR A 47 -0.41 -13.70 4.87
N ILE A 48 -0.75 -12.58 4.25
CA ILE A 48 -0.76 -12.44 2.79
C ILE A 48 0.63 -12.00 2.29
N LEU A 49 1.09 -12.60 1.20
CA LEU A 49 2.39 -12.35 0.59
C LEU A 49 2.24 -12.21 -0.92
N ALA A 50 2.60 -11.05 -1.47
CA ALA A 50 2.62 -10.79 -2.91
C ALA A 50 4.00 -10.25 -3.31
N PRO A 51 5.00 -11.11 -3.59
CA PRO A 51 6.33 -10.64 -3.96
C PRO A 51 6.30 -9.76 -5.21
N VAL A 52 6.96 -8.60 -5.17
CA VAL A 52 6.85 -7.53 -6.20
C VAL A 52 7.20 -7.98 -7.63
N ARG A 53 8.01 -9.03 -7.79
CA ARG A 53 8.40 -9.58 -9.11
C ARG A 53 7.77 -10.94 -9.41
N SER A 54 6.69 -11.27 -8.70
CA SER A 54 5.96 -12.52 -8.84
C SER A 54 4.57 -12.26 -9.42
N THR A 55 4.08 -13.21 -10.19
CA THR A 55 2.67 -13.31 -10.62
C THR A 55 1.78 -13.92 -9.54
N GLU A 56 2.40 -14.60 -8.57
CA GLU A 56 1.74 -15.33 -7.51
C GLU A 56 1.54 -14.48 -6.25
N THR A 57 0.37 -14.64 -5.65
CA THR A 57 0.04 -14.16 -4.30
C THR A 57 -0.30 -15.36 -3.42
N TYR A 58 0.19 -15.36 -2.19
CA TYR A 58 0.02 -16.46 -1.25
C TYR A 58 -0.66 -16.01 0.02
N LEU A 59 -1.56 -16.84 0.55
CA LEU A 59 -2.01 -16.77 1.94
C LEU A 59 -1.33 -17.90 2.70
N ILE A 60 -0.57 -17.58 3.76
CA ILE A 60 0.12 -18.58 4.58
C ILE A 60 -0.39 -18.56 6.02
N ASN A 61 -0.36 -19.72 6.69
CA ASN A 61 -0.57 -19.79 8.13
C ASN A 61 0.74 -19.60 8.92
N ASN A 62 0.65 -19.53 10.25
CA ASN A 62 1.81 -19.38 11.13
C ASN A 62 2.81 -20.55 11.10
N CYS A 63 2.45 -21.69 10.51
CA CYS A 63 3.38 -22.80 10.26
C CYS A 63 4.13 -22.65 8.92
N GLY A 64 3.87 -21.57 8.17
CA GLY A 64 4.44 -21.32 6.84
C GLY A 64 3.83 -22.18 5.74
N GLN A 65 2.69 -22.84 5.99
CA GLN A 65 1.99 -23.61 4.98
C GLN A 65 1.15 -22.67 4.12
N VAL A 66 1.16 -22.89 2.80
CA VAL A 66 0.26 -22.21 1.87
C VAL A 66 -1.16 -22.71 2.11
N VAL A 67 -2.04 -21.79 2.48
CA VAL A 67 -3.47 -22.01 2.71
C VAL A 67 -4.26 -21.73 1.45
N ASN A 68 -3.87 -20.68 0.73
CA ASN A 68 -4.40 -20.38 -0.60
C ASN A 68 -3.34 -19.69 -1.47
N GLN A 69 -3.53 -19.73 -2.78
CA GLN A 69 -2.67 -19.12 -3.77
C GLN A 69 -3.51 -18.61 -4.95
N TRP A 70 -3.17 -17.42 -5.42
CA TRP A 70 -3.76 -16.81 -6.61
C TRP A 70 -2.68 -16.54 -7.65
N SER A 71 -2.98 -16.81 -8.92
CA SER A 71 -2.08 -16.58 -10.05
C SER A 71 -2.64 -15.51 -10.98
N SER A 72 -1.83 -14.49 -11.28
CA SER A 72 -2.14 -13.44 -12.26
C SER A 72 -1.28 -13.58 -13.52
N ALA A 73 -1.72 -12.97 -14.62
CA ALA A 73 -0.86 -12.76 -15.78
C ALA A 73 0.17 -11.63 -15.57
N TYR A 74 0.04 -10.85 -14.49
CA TYR A 74 0.83 -9.65 -14.21
C TYR A 74 1.59 -9.75 -12.89
N THR A 75 2.73 -9.07 -12.80
CA THR A 75 3.44 -8.93 -11.51
C THR A 75 2.73 -7.93 -10.61
N THR A 76 2.90 -8.06 -9.29
CA THR A 76 2.25 -7.17 -8.30
C THR A 76 2.66 -5.70 -8.46
N GLY A 77 1.68 -4.79 -8.35
CA GLY A 77 1.82 -3.34 -8.37
C GLY A 77 2.07 -2.71 -7.00
N ALA A 78 2.73 -3.44 -6.10
CA ALA A 78 2.93 -3.19 -4.66
C ALA A 78 1.82 -3.72 -3.73
N SER A 79 0.58 -3.26 -3.86
CA SER A 79 -0.43 -3.45 -2.80
C SER A 79 -1.39 -4.61 -3.05
N VAL A 80 -1.80 -5.27 -1.95
CA VAL A 80 -2.66 -6.46 -1.96
C VAL A 80 -3.54 -6.51 -0.71
N TYR A 81 -4.80 -6.89 -0.88
CA TYR A 81 -5.81 -6.96 0.17
C TYR A 81 -6.58 -8.29 0.09
N LEU A 82 -6.67 -9.00 1.20
CA LEU A 82 -7.63 -10.07 1.38
C LEU A 82 -8.91 -9.45 1.95
N LEU A 83 -9.99 -9.48 1.17
CA LEU A 83 -11.27 -8.90 1.55
C LEU A 83 -12.02 -9.82 2.52
N GLU A 84 -12.99 -9.26 3.26
CA GLU A 84 -13.76 -10.01 4.27
C GLU A 84 -14.52 -11.22 3.70
N ASN A 85 -14.90 -11.16 2.43
CA ASN A 85 -15.56 -12.25 1.72
C ASN A 85 -14.58 -13.34 1.20
N GLY A 86 -13.28 -13.21 1.47
CA GLY A 86 -12.24 -14.13 1.03
C GLY A 86 -11.66 -13.84 -0.37
N ASN A 87 -12.16 -12.81 -1.06
CA ASN A 87 -11.62 -12.40 -2.35
C ASN A 87 -10.27 -11.71 -2.20
N LEU A 88 -9.45 -11.80 -3.24
CA LEU A 88 -8.17 -11.12 -3.34
C LEU A 88 -8.30 -9.88 -4.23
N LEU A 89 -8.10 -8.70 -3.67
CA LEU A 89 -7.93 -7.46 -4.43
C LEU A 89 -6.45 -7.11 -4.51
N ARG A 90 -5.92 -6.92 -5.72
CA ARG A 90 -4.50 -6.64 -5.92
C ARG A 90 -4.26 -5.57 -6.97
N THR A 91 -3.20 -4.80 -6.76
CA THR A 91 -2.60 -3.96 -7.80
C THR A 91 -1.63 -4.78 -8.63
N CYS A 92 -1.46 -4.40 -9.89
CA CYS A 92 -0.64 -5.09 -10.86
C CYS A 92 0.15 -4.09 -11.71
N LYS A 93 1.32 -4.53 -12.16
CA LYS A 93 2.21 -3.76 -13.02
C LYS A 93 1.83 -3.98 -14.48
N ILE A 94 1.58 -2.87 -15.18
CA ILE A 94 1.60 -2.82 -16.64
C ILE A 94 2.67 -1.81 -17.08
N ASP A 95 3.23 -2.02 -18.26
CA ASP A 95 4.26 -1.14 -18.80
C ASP A 95 3.66 0.22 -19.19
N ASN A 96 4.32 1.29 -18.77
CA ASN A 96 4.02 2.66 -19.14
C ASN A 96 5.34 3.36 -19.45
N ALA A 97 5.53 3.77 -20.70
CA ALA A 97 6.77 4.39 -21.15
C ALA A 97 6.86 5.87 -20.77
N ASP A 98 5.73 6.53 -20.57
CA ASP A 98 5.63 7.97 -20.28
C ASP A 98 5.73 8.25 -18.78
N ILE A 99 5.25 7.32 -17.94
CA ILE A 99 5.30 7.40 -16.48
C ILE A 99 6.07 6.21 -15.93
N SER A 100 7.37 6.43 -15.70
CA SER A 100 8.30 5.36 -15.30
C SER A 100 9.09 5.75 -14.05
N PHE A 101 8.65 5.23 -12.91
CA PHE A 101 9.36 5.27 -11.64
C PHE A 101 8.89 4.12 -10.74
N GLY A 102 9.58 3.89 -9.62
CA GLY A 102 9.23 2.81 -8.68
C GLY A 102 7.84 3.00 -8.09
N GLY A 103 7.03 1.95 -8.05
CA GLY A 103 5.67 2.00 -7.48
C GLY A 103 4.55 2.25 -8.50
N VAL A 104 4.86 2.70 -9.72
CA VAL A 104 3.85 2.82 -10.78
C VAL A 104 3.32 1.44 -11.11
N GLY A 105 2.01 1.24 -11.00
CA GLY A 105 1.31 0.02 -11.40
C GLY A 105 0.59 0.24 -12.72
N GLY A 106 -0.74 0.32 -12.66
CA GLY A 106 -1.61 0.63 -13.79
C GLY A 106 -2.79 -0.34 -13.98
N ARG A 107 -2.90 -1.34 -13.11
CA ARG A 107 -3.90 -2.41 -13.18
C ARG A 107 -4.38 -2.76 -11.79
N ILE A 108 -5.67 -3.00 -11.62
CA ILE A 108 -6.27 -3.61 -10.43
C ILE A 108 -6.96 -4.90 -10.85
N GLU A 109 -6.86 -5.95 -10.04
CA GLU A 109 -7.54 -7.22 -10.25
C GLU A 109 -8.21 -7.70 -8.98
N LEU A 110 -9.40 -8.28 -9.13
CA LEU A 110 -10.17 -8.93 -8.08
C LEU A 110 -10.35 -10.40 -8.45
N TYR A 111 -9.87 -11.27 -7.59
CA TYR A 111 -10.02 -12.72 -7.71
C TYR A 111 -10.93 -13.27 -6.62
N ASP A 112 -11.69 -14.31 -6.93
CA ASP A 112 -12.36 -15.12 -5.91
C ASP A 112 -11.38 -16.06 -5.19
N TRP A 113 -11.88 -16.82 -4.20
CA TRP A 113 -11.06 -17.76 -3.43
C TRP A 113 -10.41 -18.86 -4.30
N ASP A 114 -11.06 -19.27 -5.39
CA ASP A 114 -10.60 -20.35 -6.26
C ASP A 114 -9.66 -19.86 -7.38
N SER A 115 -9.15 -18.62 -7.26
CA SER A 115 -8.29 -17.97 -8.24
C SER A 115 -8.95 -17.70 -9.60
N ASN A 116 -10.27 -17.57 -9.65
CA ASN A 116 -10.95 -17.04 -10.83
C ASN A 116 -10.91 -15.51 -10.80
N LEU A 117 -10.51 -14.90 -11.92
CA LEU A 117 -10.56 -13.45 -12.09
C LEU A 117 -12.03 -13.04 -12.28
N ILE A 118 -12.55 -12.22 -11.36
CA ILE A 118 -13.96 -11.79 -11.38
C ILE A 118 -14.13 -10.32 -11.79
N TRP A 119 -13.11 -9.49 -11.55
CA TRP A 119 -13.08 -8.11 -12.04
C TRP A 119 -11.64 -7.63 -12.27
N GLU A 120 -11.45 -6.77 -13.27
CA GLU A 120 -10.17 -6.13 -13.57
C GLU A 120 -10.38 -4.67 -14.01
N TYR A 121 -9.37 -3.82 -13.86
CA TYR A 121 -9.43 -2.48 -14.40
C TYR A 121 -8.04 -1.95 -14.72
N ASN A 122 -7.86 -1.48 -15.96
CA ASN A 122 -6.64 -0.82 -16.39
C ASN A 122 -6.81 0.69 -16.22
N TYR A 123 -5.90 1.30 -15.48
CA TYR A 123 -5.79 2.74 -15.32
C TYR A 123 -4.35 3.16 -15.62
N SER A 124 -4.05 3.29 -16.92
CA SER A 124 -2.74 3.70 -17.41
C SER A 124 -2.88 4.31 -18.80
N SER A 125 -2.25 5.47 -18.98
CA SER A 125 -2.17 6.24 -20.22
C SER A 125 -0.85 7.02 -20.24
N PRO A 126 -0.53 7.74 -21.33
CA PRO A 126 0.64 8.61 -21.35
C PRO A 126 0.64 9.70 -20.27
N THR A 127 -0.52 10.07 -19.72
CA THR A 127 -0.66 11.20 -18.79
C THR A 127 -1.12 10.80 -17.39
N PHE A 128 -1.49 9.54 -17.16
CA PHE A 128 -1.85 9.04 -15.83
C PHE A 128 -1.57 7.54 -15.66
N SER A 129 -1.39 7.08 -14.42
CA SER A 129 -1.33 5.65 -14.11
C SER A 129 -1.71 5.39 -12.65
N GLN A 130 -2.26 4.21 -12.34
CA GLN A 130 -2.37 3.76 -10.94
C GLN A 130 -0.97 3.71 -10.32
N HIS A 131 -0.88 4.14 -9.06
CA HIS A 131 0.36 4.31 -8.34
C HIS A 131 0.25 3.67 -6.95
N HIS A 132 1.14 2.71 -6.66
CA HIS A 132 1.34 2.11 -5.34
C HIS A 132 0.15 1.37 -4.73
N ASP A 133 -0.82 2.09 -4.19
CA ASP A 133 -1.78 1.57 -3.21
C ASP A 133 -3.22 1.81 -3.66
N ILE A 134 -4.10 1.02 -3.06
CA ILE A 134 -5.55 1.09 -3.18
C ILE A 134 -6.13 0.85 -1.79
N PHE A 135 -7.37 1.23 -1.55
CA PHE A 135 -8.06 0.87 -0.31
C PHE A 135 -9.50 0.43 -0.63
N PRO A 136 -9.88 -0.83 -0.31
CA PRO A 136 -11.26 -1.28 -0.48
C PRO A 136 -12.17 -0.61 0.56
N LEU A 137 -13.29 -0.05 0.11
CA LEU A 137 -14.30 0.58 0.96
C LEU A 137 -15.46 -0.39 1.25
N ASN A 138 -16.14 -0.17 2.38
CA ASN A 138 -17.24 -1.02 2.84
C ASN A 138 -18.47 -1.03 1.90
N ASN A 139 -18.62 0.00 1.07
CA ASN A 139 -19.66 0.08 0.04
C ASN A 139 -19.31 -0.73 -1.23
N GLY A 140 -18.11 -1.32 -1.32
CA GLY A 140 -17.62 -2.04 -2.49
C GLY A 140 -16.81 -1.19 -3.47
N ASN A 141 -16.71 0.13 -3.23
CA ASN A 141 -15.84 1.01 -4.00
C ASN A 141 -14.37 0.80 -3.61
N ILE A 142 -13.48 1.38 -4.41
CA ILE A 142 -12.03 1.28 -4.21
C ILE A 142 -11.44 2.68 -4.31
N LEU A 143 -10.82 3.18 -3.25
CA LEU A 143 -9.93 4.33 -3.36
C LEU A 143 -8.66 3.87 -4.06
N MET A 144 -8.25 4.58 -5.10
CA MET A 144 -7.05 4.29 -5.86
C MET A 144 -6.14 5.50 -5.83
N LEU A 145 -4.91 5.29 -5.38
CA LEU A 145 -3.84 6.24 -5.60
C LEU A 145 -3.39 6.17 -7.06
N ALA A 146 -3.29 7.32 -7.69
CA ALA A 146 -2.87 7.49 -9.07
C ALA A 146 -1.87 8.63 -9.18
N VAL A 147 -1.09 8.60 -10.25
CA VAL A 147 -0.22 9.69 -10.64
C VAL A 147 -0.73 10.28 -11.95
N THR A 148 -0.72 11.60 -12.08
CA THR A 148 -0.96 12.33 -13.32
C THR A 148 0.24 13.23 -13.67
N THR A 149 0.41 13.53 -14.95
CA THR A 149 1.50 14.40 -15.41
C THR A 149 1.04 15.84 -15.53
N MET A 150 1.71 16.74 -14.81
CA MET A 150 1.71 18.18 -15.10
C MET A 150 2.84 18.47 -16.08
N ASP A 151 2.53 19.11 -17.21
CA ASP A 151 3.58 19.54 -18.13
C ASP A 151 4.40 20.72 -17.56
N MET A 152 5.51 21.07 -18.21
CA MET A 152 6.38 22.17 -17.76
C MET A 152 5.62 23.48 -17.54
N ASN A 153 4.71 23.84 -18.44
CA ASN A 153 4.00 25.12 -18.36
C ASN A 153 3.01 25.11 -17.19
N GLU A 154 2.27 24.01 -17.00
CA GLU A 154 1.36 23.83 -15.88
C GLU A 154 2.10 23.88 -14.53
N ALA A 155 3.24 23.18 -14.43
CA ALA A 155 4.06 23.18 -13.22
C ALA A 155 4.61 24.58 -12.88
N ILE A 156 5.15 25.29 -13.88
CA ILE A 156 5.65 26.67 -13.70
C ILE A 156 4.51 27.62 -13.38
N GLN A 157 3.34 27.46 -13.99
CA GLN A 157 2.18 28.28 -13.71
C GLN A 157 1.67 28.08 -12.28
N SER A 158 1.73 26.84 -11.78
CA SER A 158 1.47 26.47 -10.38
C SER A 158 2.56 26.95 -9.41
N GLY A 159 3.61 27.60 -9.93
CA GLY A 159 4.68 28.25 -9.19
C GLY A 159 5.86 27.36 -8.81
N ARG A 160 6.03 26.20 -9.48
CA ARG A 160 7.29 25.45 -9.44
C ARG A 160 8.43 26.30 -10.01
N ASP A 161 9.53 26.39 -9.27
CA ASP A 161 10.78 26.99 -9.71
C ASP A 161 11.29 26.26 -10.97
N PRO A 162 11.46 26.96 -12.11
CA PRO A 162 11.92 26.34 -13.36
C PRO A 162 13.29 25.64 -13.22
N SER A 163 14.13 26.05 -12.26
CA SER A 163 15.41 25.38 -11.99
C SER A 163 15.25 24.01 -11.32
N LYS A 164 14.04 23.68 -10.84
CA LYS A 164 13.68 22.41 -10.18
C LYS A 164 12.81 21.49 -11.06
N LEU A 165 12.87 21.66 -12.39
CA LEU A 165 12.11 20.88 -13.37
C LEU A 165 13.04 20.20 -14.38
N GLU A 166 13.90 19.30 -13.92
CA GLU A 166 14.92 18.67 -14.79
C GLU A 166 14.30 17.82 -15.92
N ASP A 167 13.18 17.16 -15.63
CA ASP A 167 12.46 16.28 -16.55
C ASP A 167 11.49 17.03 -17.48
N GLY A 168 11.37 18.35 -17.32
CA GLY A 168 10.40 19.17 -18.05
C GLY A 168 8.93 18.81 -17.78
N LYS A 169 8.66 18.18 -16.64
CA LYS A 169 7.33 17.83 -16.13
C LYS A 169 7.39 17.63 -14.63
N LEU A 170 6.22 17.56 -14.00
CA LEU A 170 6.07 17.23 -12.59
C LEU A 170 4.93 16.23 -12.43
N TYR A 171 5.08 15.24 -11.55
CA TYR A 171 3.98 14.34 -11.23
C TYR A 171 3.08 14.95 -10.15
N ASN A 172 1.79 14.94 -10.42
CA ASN A 172 0.72 15.21 -9.46
C ASN A 172 0.22 13.87 -8.91
N GLU A 173 0.01 13.79 -7.60
CA GLU A 173 -0.62 12.64 -6.97
C GLU A 173 -2.12 12.91 -6.89
N GLN A 174 -2.89 11.90 -7.29
CA GLN A 174 -4.34 11.96 -7.40
C GLN A 174 -4.93 10.77 -6.64
N ILE A 175 -6.09 10.99 -6.03
CA ILE A 175 -6.94 9.92 -5.53
C ILE A 175 -8.18 9.90 -6.38
N VAL A 176 -8.61 8.70 -6.78
CA VAL A 176 -9.91 8.50 -7.41
C VAL A 176 -10.66 7.40 -6.65
N GLU A 177 -11.95 7.60 -6.42
CA GLU A 177 -12.84 6.55 -5.91
C GLU A 177 -13.49 5.85 -7.10
N LEU A 178 -13.23 4.55 -7.22
CA LEU A 178 -13.76 3.69 -8.27
C LEU A 178 -14.98 2.94 -7.75
N GLU A 179 -16.08 3.00 -8.49
CA GLU A 179 -17.23 2.09 -8.37
C GLU A 179 -17.10 0.99 -9.44
N PRO A 180 -16.75 -0.26 -9.08
CA PRO A 180 -16.61 -1.35 -10.05
C PRO A 180 -17.92 -1.68 -10.78
N ILE A 181 -17.83 -1.90 -12.10
CA ILE A 181 -18.96 -2.28 -12.96
C ILE A 181 -18.61 -3.54 -13.77
N GLY A 182 -19.54 -4.49 -13.76
CA GLY A 182 -19.40 -5.72 -14.53
C GLY A 182 -18.13 -6.46 -14.13
N SER A 183 -17.31 -6.81 -15.11
CA SER A 183 -16.05 -7.53 -14.89
C SER A 183 -14.81 -6.74 -15.32
N ASN A 184 -14.96 -5.57 -15.94
CA ASN A 184 -13.81 -4.84 -16.52
C ASN A 184 -13.96 -3.32 -16.63
N GLN A 185 -14.91 -2.72 -15.91
CA GLN A 185 -15.20 -1.29 -15.97
C GLN A 185 -15.31 -0.70 -14.56
N ALA A 186 -15.21 0.62 -14.45
CA ALA A 186 -15.52 1.37 -13.25
C ALA A 186 -16.07 2.75 -13.60
N ASN A 187 -16.94 3.29 -12.75
CA ASN A 187 -17.19 4.72 -12.69
C ASN A 187 -16.17 5.36 -11.75
N ILE A 188 -15.69 6.55 -12.08
CA ILE A 188 -15.00 7.41 -11.11
C ILE A 188 -16.08 8.27 -10.48
N VAL A 189 -16.30 8.09 -9.18
CA VAL A 189 -17.41 8.74 -8.44
C VAL A 189 -16.94 9.88 -7.55
N TRP A 190 -15.64 9.94 -7.26
CA TRP A 190 -15.00 11.01 -6.51
C TRP A 190 -13.53 11.15 -6.94
N GLU A 191 -12.98 12.37 -6.85
CA GLU A 191 -11.57 12.64 -7.15
C GLU A 191 -11.01 13.73 -6.24
N TRP A 192 -9.71 13.66 -5.94
CA TRP A 192 -8.94 14.69 -5.26
C TRP A 192 -7.52 14.78 -5.84
N ASN A 193 -6.98 15.99 -5.98
CA ASN A 193 -5.68 16.23 -6.60
C ASN A 193 -4.79 17.14 -5.75
N ILE A 194 -3.53 16.76 -5.54
CA ILE A 194 -2.58 17.61 -4.81
C ILE A 194 -2.38 18.97 -5.47
N LYS A 195 -2.42 19.05 -6.80
CA LYS A 195 -2.20 20.29 -7.53
C LYS A 195 -3.20 21.41 -7.21
N ASP A 196 -4.37 21.08 -6.66
CA ASP A 196 -5.38 22.04 -6.23
C ASP A 196 -5.04 22.65 -4.85
N HIS A 197 -4.09 22.06 -4.11
CA HIS A 197 -3.73 22.42 -2.73
C HIS A 197 -2.25 22.81 -2.59
N LEU A 198 -1.74 23.62 -3.50
CA LEU A 198 -0.34 24.04 -3.54
C LEU A 198 -0.13 25.46 -2.98
N ILE A 199 1.08 25.72 -2.49
CA ILE A 199 1.57 27.05 -2.09
C ILE A 199 3.04 27.23 -2.53
N GLN A 200 3.48 28.45 -2.75
CA GLN A 200 4.86 28.82 -3.01
C GLN A 200 5.15 30.28 -2.66
N ASP A 201 6.39 30.61 -2.36
CA ASP A 201 6.86 31.97 -2.06
C ASP A 201 8.00 32.43 -2.99
N PHE A 202 8.13 31.79 -4.16
CA PHE A 202 9.20 32.01 -5.12
C PHE A 202 8.89 33.10 -6.15
N ASP A 203 7.75 33.01 -6.84
CA ASP A 203 7.36 33.93 -7.92
C ASP A 203 5.96 34.49 -7.69
N ALA A 204 5.89 35.78 -7.32
CA ALA A 204 4.64 36.50 -7.05
C ALA A 204 3.75 36.71 -8.29
N SER A 205 4.24 36.43 -9.49
CA SER A 205 3.46 36.51 -10.72
C SER A 205 2.75 35.19 -11.08
N LYS A 206 3.01 34.11 -10.33
CA LYS A 206 2.44 32.78 -10.54
C LYS A 206 1.31 32.49 -9.56
N ASP A 207 0.58 31.43 -9.86
CA ASP A 207 -0.47 30.94 -8.97
C ASP A 207 0.17 30.47 -7.65
N ASN A 208 -0.68 30.25 -6.65
CA ASN A 208 -0.29 29.71 -5.36
C ASN A 208 0.75 30.57 -4.59
N PHE A 209 0.95 31.84 -4.95
CA PHE A 209 1.89 32.71 -4.24
C PHE A 209 1.36 33.09 -2.85
N GLY A 210 2.15 32.85 -1.80
CA GLY A 210 1.84 33.28 -0.45
C GLY A 210 2.87 32.84 0.57
N VAL A 211 2.63 33.16 1.84
CA VAL A 211 3.56 32.80 2.93
C VAL A 211 3.34 31.35 3.33
N ILE A 212 4.31 30.48 3.04
CA ILE A 212 4.22 29.03 3.32
C ILE A 212 3.88 28.76 4.79
N ALA A 213 4.56 29.44 5.72
CA ALA A 213 4.35 29.24 7.15
C ALA A 213 2.92 29.58 7.61
N ASP A 214 2.19 30.43 6.89
CA ASP A 214 0.84 30.83 7.25
C ASP A 214 -0.24 29.93 6.63
N ASN A 215 0.15 29.02 5.75
CA ASN A 215 -0.74 28.13 5.01
C ASN A 215 -0.38 26.64 5.20
N PRO A 216 -0.38 26.12 6.45
CA PRO A 216 0.01 24.73 6.72
C PRO A 216 -0.91 23.69 6.06
N GLN A 217 -2.11 24.08 5.66
CA GLN A 217 -3.08 23.25 4.94
C GLN A 217 -2.75 23.06 3.45
N LEU A 218 -1.78 23.81 2.92
CA LEU A 218 -1.31 23.73 1.54
C LEU A 218 0.11 23.17 1.45
N LEU A 219 0.47 22.66 0.28
CA LEU A 219 1.74 22.00 0.05
C LEU A 219 2.74 22.91 -0.67
N ASN A 220 3.90 23.16 -0.06
CA ASN A 220 4.96 23.92 -0.71
C ASN A 220 5.49 23.15 -1.92
N ILE A 221 5.09 23.57 -3.13
CA ILE A 221 5.52 22.91 -4.36
C ILE A 221 7.05 22.96 -4.49
N ASN A 222 7.73 23.96 -3.93
CA ASN A 222 9.18 24.12 -4.07
C ASN A 222 10.01 23.46 -2.98
N PHE A 223 9.39 22.79 -2.00
CA PHE A 223 10.12 22.05 -0.98
C PHE A 223 10.59 20.69 -1.51
N LEU A 224 11.90 20.41 -1.36
CA LEU A 224 12.52 19.14 -1.72
C LEU A 224 13.44 18.71 -0.59
N MET A 225 13.32 17.46 -0.13
CA MET A 225 14.22 16.91 0.90
C MET A 225 15.58 16.49 0.38
N THR A 226 15.67 16.20 -0.91
CA THR A 226 16.89 15.83 -1.63
C THR A 226 17.23 16.94 -2.61
N SER A 227 18.47 16.91 -3.13
CA SER A 227 18.86 17.77 -4.25
C SER A 227 18.35 17.27 -5.60
N THR A 228 17.57 16.19 -5.63
CA THR A 228 17.01 15.65 -6.88
C THR A 228 15.80 16.47 -7.27
N THR A 229 15.73 16.82 -8.56
CA THR A 229 14.66 17.65 -9.13
C THR A 229 13.85 16.86 -10.15
N ASP A 230 13.83 15.54 -9.98
CA ASP A 230 13.05 14.61 -10.77
C ASP A 230 11.54 14.88 -10.63
N ALA A 231 10.78 14.44 -11.63
CA ALA A 231 9.34 14.67 -11.66
C ALA A 231 8.60 14.01 -10.48
N ASN A 232 9.15 12.97 -9.84
CA ASN A 232 8.55 12.20 -8.76
C ASN A 232 8.87 12.80 -7.39
N TRP A 233 8.43 14.04 -7.18
CA TRP A 233 8.82 14.83 -6.01
C TRP A 233 8.12 14.46 -4.69
N LEU A 234 6.96 13.79 -4.73
CA LEU A 234 6.19 13.38 -3.53
C LEU A 234 6.34 11.90 -3.21
N HIS A 235 6.15 11.07 -4.24
CA HIS A 235 6.15 9.62 -4.13
C HIS A 235 5.19 9.17 -3.02
N VAL A 236 3.90 9.46 -3.20
CA VAL A 236 2.87 8.95 -2.27
C VAL A 236 2.84 7.43 -2.43
N ASN A 237 2.88 6.69 -1.33
CA ASN A 237 3.07 5.23 -1.37
C ASN A 237 1.99 4.42 -0.68
N SER A 238 1.14 5.09 0.09
CA SER A 238 0.05 4.43 0.80
C SER A 238 -1.13 5.37 0.99
N ILE A 239 -2.31 4.76 0.96
CA ILE A 239 -3.61 5.38 1.22
C ILE A 239 -4.37 4.52 2.24
N GLN A 240 -4.96 5.15 3.25
CA GLN A 240 -5.83 4.50 4.22
C GLN A 240 -7.10 5.32 4.41
N TYR A 241 -8.20 4.66 4.75
CA TYR A 241 -9.47 5.31 5.01
C TYR A 241 -9.91 5.12 6.46
N ASN A 242 -10.39 6.19 7.08
CA ASN A 242 -11.00 6.19 8.39
C ASN A 242 -12.50 6.43 8.24
N GLU A 243 -13.28 5.36 8.35
CA GLU A 243 -14.74 5.40 8.18
C GLU A 243 -15.47 6.17 9.28
N ASP A 244 -14.93 6.22 10.51
CA ASP A 244 -15.56 6.91 11.63
C ASP A 244 -15.57 8.43 11.44
N LEU A 245 -14.58 8.95 10.70
CA LEU A 245 -14.37 10.38 10.48
C LEU A 245 -14.55 10.81 9.02
N ASP A 246 -14.77 9.86 8.11
CA ASP A 246 -14.77 10.05 6.66
C ASP A 246 -13.52 10.79 6.17
N GLN A 247 -12.36 10.25 6.52
CA GLN A 247 -11.04 10.84 6.25
C GLN A 247 -10.15 9.88 5.49
N ILE A 248 -9.33 10.42 4.61
CA ILE A 248 -8.26 9.68 3.95
C ILE A 248 -6.91 10.10 4.53
N VAL A 249 -6.05 9.12 4.78
CA VAL A 249 -4.67 9.29 5.22
C VAL A 249 -3.71 8.92 4.09
N LEU A 250 -2.75 9.79 3.79
CA LEU A 250 -1.74 9.58 2.75
C LEU A 250 -0.34 9.59 3.34
N SER A 251 0.57 8.81 2.76
CA SER A 251 1.99 8.81 3.13
C SER A 251 2.86 9.25 1.95
N THR A 252 3.64 10.32 2.14
CA THR A 252 4.62 10.82 1.16
C THR A 252 6.04 10.40 1.52
N ARG A 253 6.65 9.59 0.67
CA ARG A 253 8.04 9.13 0.90
C ARG A 253 9.01 10.30 0.85
N HIS A 254 8.91 11.14 -0.17
CA HIS A 254 9.94 12.13 -0.47
C HIS A 254 9.85 13.39 0.38
N LEU A 255 8.72 13.62 1.05
CA LEU A 255 8.57 14.71 2.02
C LEU A 255 8.62 14.25 3.48
N SER A 256 8.62 12.93 3.71
CA SER A 256 8.55 12.34 5.05
C SER A 256 7.36 12.87 5.84
N GLU A 257 6.19 12.91 5.19
CA GLU A 257 4.96 13.39 5.80
C GLU A 257 3.79 12.44 5.60
N ILE A 258 2.89 12.47 6.57
CA ILE A 258 1.56 11.89 6.50
C ILE A 258 0.56 13.04 6.41
N TYR A 259 -0.43 12.93 5.53
CA TYR A 259 -1.51 13.89 5.34
C TYR A 259 -2.86 13.28 5.69
N ILE A 260 -3.79 14.11 6.15
CA ILE A 260 -5.20 13.75 6.36
C ILE A 260 -6.06 14.73 5.57
N ILE A 261 -7.01 14.23 4.78
CA ILE A 261 -7.96 15.01 3.97
C ILE A 261 -9.41 14.58 4.22
N ASP A 262 -10.36 15.46 3.88
CA ASP A 262 -11.80 15.23 4.00
C ASP A 262 -12.35 14.48 2.78
N HIS A 263 -12.85 13.26 2.99
CA HIS A 263 -13.48 12.46 1.94
C HIS A 263 -14.98 12.74 1.77
N SER A 264 -15.61 13.39 2.76
CA SER A 264 -17.05 13.72 2.69
C SER A 264 -17.41 14.80 1.66
N THR A 265 -16.40 15.35 0.99
CA THR A 265 -16.53 16.33 -0.07
C THR A 265 -17.09 15.73 -1.35
N THR A 266 -17.78 16.53 -2.16
CA THR A 266 -17.91 16.23 -3.60
C THR A 266 -16.59 16.48 -4.32
N THR A 267 -16.37 15.93 -5.52
CA THR A 267 -15.18 16.24 -6.35
C THR A 267 -14.97 17.74 -6.55
N ALA A 268 -16.06 18.51 -6.66
CA ALA A 268 -15.96 19.96 -6.82
C ALA A 268 -15.49 20.67 -5.53
N GLU A 269 -15.98 20.26 -4.36
CA GLU A 269 -15.52 20.79 -3.07
C GLU A 269 -14.08 20.34 -2.76
N ALA A 270 -13.74 19.10 -3.11
CA ALA A 270 -12.42 18.51 -2.97
C ALA A 270 -11.33 19.27 -3.72
N ALA A 271 -11.68 20.07 -4.74
CA ALA A 271 -10.74 20.93 -5.46
C ALA A 271 -10.63 22.36 -4.88
N THR A 272 -11.25 22.61 -3.72
CA THR A 272 -11.31 23.95 -3.10
C THR A 272 -10.94 23.90 -1.61
N ASP A 273 -10.95 25.07 -0.97
CA ASP A 273 -10.73 25.25 0.48
C ASP A 273 -12.04 25.26 1.29
N SER A 274 -13.16 24.88 0.68
CA SER A 274 -14.49 25.00 1.29
C SER A 274 -15.41 23.82 0.96
N GLY A 275 -16.36 23.54 1.86
CA GLY A 275 -17.24 22.37 1.75
C GLY A 275 -16.74 21.18 2.55
N GLY A 276 -17.44 20.05 2.41
CA GLY A 276 -17.22 18.86 3.25
C GLY A 276 -17.62 19.07 4.71
N THR A 277 -17.54 17.99 5.49
CA THR A 277 -17.90 17.95 6.91
C THR A 277 -17.04 18.88 7.75
N TYR A 278 -15.78 19.08 7.36
CA TYR A 278 -14.84 19.92 8.11
C TYR A 278 -14.80 21.37 7.61
N GLY A 279 -15.55 21.70 6.55
CA GLY A 279 -15.60 23.05 5.99
C GLY A 279 -14.27 23.51 5.39
N LYS A 280 -13.45 22.56 4.92
CA LYS A 280 -12.10 22.77 4.38
C LYS A 280 -11.95 22.34 2.93
N GLY A 281 -13.01 21.84 2.30
CA GLY A 281 -12.89 21.25 0.97
C GLY A 281 -11.81 20.16 0.97
N GLY A 282 -10.92 20.17 -0.02
CA GLY A 282 -9.81 19.23 -0.12
C GLY A 282 -8.51 19.67 0.57
N ASP A 283 -8.47 20.84 1.21
CA ASP A 283 -7.26 21.28 1.92
C ASP A 283 -6.88 20.29 3.03
N LEU A 284 -5.58 20.19 3.32
CA LEU A 284 -5.09 19.25 4.33
C LEU A 284 -5.68 19.60 5.70
N LEU A 285 -6.46 18.67 6.27
CA LEU A 285 -6.98 18.78 7.63
C LEU A 285 -5.84 18.69 8.65
N TYR A 286 -4.85 17.86 8.34
CA TYR A 286 -3.69 17.65 9.19
C TYR A 286 -2.50 17.16 8.37
N ARG A 287 -1.29 17.50 8.81
CA ARG A 287 -0.03 16.95 8.30
C ARG A 287 0.97 16.73 9.43
N TRP A 288 1.75 15.66 9.35
CA TRP A 288 2.72 15.27 10.38
C TRP A 288 3.96 14.63 9.77
N GLY A 289 5.12 14.80 10.41
CA GLY A 289 6.37 14.14 10.04
C GLY A 289 7.53 15.09 9.79
N ASN A 290 7.32 16.16 9.02
CA ASN A 290 8.39 17.06 8.60
C ASN A 290 7.97 18.54 8.61
N LYS A 291 8.11 19.22 9.77
CA LYS A 291 7.72 20.63 9.93
C LYS A 291 8.50 21.62 9.05
N GLU A 292 9.69 21.22 8.61
CA GLU A 292 10.52 22.00 7.69
C GLU A 292 9.82 22.22 6.34
N ALA A 293 9.00 21.24 5.89
CA ALA A 293 8.34 21.28 4.59
C ALA A 293 7.35 22.45 4.42
N TYR A 294 6.91 23.02 5.53
CA TYR A 294 5.98 24.15 5.57
C TYR A 294 6.46 25.27 6.51
N ASN A 295 7.78 25.44 6.64
CA ASN A 295 8.42 26.56 7.37
C ASN A 295 7.96 26.72 8.83
N LYS A 296 7.59 25.63 9.51
CA LYS A 296 7.19 25.61 10.94
C LYS A 296 8.20 24.92 11.85
N GLY A 297 9.36 24.55 11.33
CA GLY A 297 10.44 23.91 12.06
C GLY A 297 11.69 23.77 11.21
N THR A 298 12.64 22.99 11.71
CA THR A 298 13.88 22.66 11.00
C THR A 298 14.02 21.14 10.87
N SER A 299 15.11 20.68 10.29
CA SER A 299 15.44 19.25 10.20
C SER A 299 15.50 18.54 11.57
N THR A 300 15.69 19.27 12.68
CA THR A 300 15.67 18.68 14.04
C THR A 300 14.27 18.33 14.54
N ASP A 301 13.22 18.91 13.94
CA ASP A 301 11.82 18.65 14.30
C ASP A 301 11.22 17.47 13.53
N ARG A 302 11.99 16.88 12.61
CA ARG A 302 11.53 15.78 11.76
C ARG A 302 11.40 14.50 12.56
N THR A 303 10.28 13.81 12.40
CA THR A 303 9.97 12.54 13.10
C THR A 303 9.84 11.35 12.16
N LEU A 304 9.64 11.59 10.87
CA LEU A 304 9.56 10.55 9.84
C LEU A 304 10.75 10.66 8.87
N TYR A 305 11.14 9.54 8.28
CA TYR A 305 12.32 9.44 7.43
C TYR A 305 12.06 8.51 6.25
N ALA A 306 11.44 9.06 5.21
CA ALA A 306 11.12 8.36 3.97
C ALA A 306 10.37 7.04 4.18
N GLN A 307 9.32 7.09 5.00
CA GLN A 307 8.42 5.96 5.22
C GLN A 307 7.82 5.49 3.90
N HIS A 308 7.74 4.16 3.71
CA HIS A 308 7.35 3.49 2.48
C HIS A 308 6.57 2.22 2.79
#